data_AF-A0A1E5NXY0-F1
#
_entry.id   AF-A0A1E5NXY0-F1
#
_cell.length_a   1.000
_cell.length_b   1.000
_cell.length_c   1.000
_cell.angle_alpha   90.00
_cell.angle_beta   90.00
_cell.angle_gamma   90.00
#
_symmetry.space_group_name_H-M   'P 1'
#
loop_
_entity.id
_entity.type
_entity.pdbx_description
1 polymer ?
#
loop_
_entity_poly.entity_id
_entity_poly.type
_entity_poly.pdbx_seq_one_letter_code
_entity_poly.pdbx_strand_id
1 'polypeptide(L)'
;MGTYTYRPLYGGAFYDPEPAGGLVDRVTLYSTPERSGIPAATVGPAVRAAPGRYVFTLPDLPDGRYWTTVTFTPSQGTPPATDRTAYVDLPLDSGLVASPESVADELGLPLPLTAAQRTALQNAVRKAQADVTSYLGRPLVPRATTLRAVTPRWTDALEDPASWPLPDPDDITEVAAYRPLGDGTYDVDFLIGLNGATEEPIVRYVTAHAAESERQRPGGVVADGRRVSSVSAEGQSISYETSPAAGQPGSLPAIDTLSGLRRLVYRPLSGPPRAPWPYSSTRGRR
;
A
#
# COMPACT_ATOMS: atom_id res chain seq x y z
N MET A 1 10.79 14.02 7.89
CA MET A 1 10.84 14.08 6.40
C MET A 1 10.42 12.72 5.87
N GLY A 2 9.37 12.68 5.05
CA GLY A 2 8.87 11.46 4.40
C GLY A 2 8.89 11.58 2.88
N THR A 3 8.83 10.47 2.16
CA THR A 3 8.85 10.46 0.68
C THR A 3 7.47 10.16 0.11
N TYR A 4 6.95 11.04 -0.75
CA TYR A 4 5.68 10.86 -1.46
C TYR A 4 5.93 10.45 -2.90
N THR A 5 5.49 9.24 -3.26
CA THR A 5 5.52 8.74 -4.64
C THR A 5 4.26 9.14 -5.37
N TYR A 6 4.42 9.83 -6.49
CA TYR A 6 3.37 10.34 -7.36
C TYR A 6 3.46 9.71 -8.75
N ARG A 7 2.28 9.45 -9.34
CA ARG A 7 2.13 9.00 -10.73
C ARG A 7 1.34 10.06 -11.49
N PRO A 8 1.93 10.73 -12.51
CA PRO A 8 1.24 11.79 -13.22
C PRO A 8 0.01 11.28 -13.95
N LEU A 9 -1.08 12.04 -13.82
CA LEU A 9 -2.33 11.78 -14.52
C LEU A 9 -2.61 12.91 -15.51
N TYR A 10 -2.64 12.57 -16.80
CA TYR A 10 -2.88 13.50 -17.90
C TYR A 10 -3.99 12.97 -18.79
N GLY A 11 -5.03 13.76 -19.02
CA GLY A 11 -6.18 13.34 -19.85
C GLY A 11 -6.94 12.12 -19.31
N GLY A 12 -6.90 11.86 -17.99
CA GLY A 12 -7.56 10.71 -17.36
C GLY A 12 -6.74 9.42 -17.36
N ALA A 13 -5.52 9.44 -17.88
CA ALA A 13 -4.63 8.27 -17.92
C ALA A 13 -3.30 8.56 -17.20
N PHE A 14 -2.69 7.51 -16.65
CA PHE A 14 -1.32 7.61 -16.15
C PHE A 14 -0.35 7.90 -17.29
N TYR A 15 0.53 8.86 -17.09
CA TYR A 15 1.42 9.37 -18.13
C TYR A 15 2.82 9.61 -17.56
N ASP A 16 3.85 9.19 -18.30
CA ASP A 16 5.25 9.47 -17.97
C ASP A 16 5.74 10.67 -18.82
N PRO A 17 5.94 11.86 -18.23
CA PRO A 17 6.35 13.04 -18.99
C PRO A 17 7.82 13.02 -19.42
N GLU A 18 8.71 12.31 -18.72
CA GLU A 18 10.15 12.40 -18.97
C GLU A 18 10.60 11.94 -20.39
N PRO A 19 10.08 10.82 -20.94
CA PRO A 19 10.41 10.40 -22.30
C PRO A 19 10.08 11.44 -23.39
N ALA A 20 9.12 12.33 -23.13
CA ALA A 20 8.72 13.40 -24.05
C ALA A 20 9.39 14.76 -23.73
N GLY A 21 10.43 14.77 -22.89
CA GLY A 21 11.12 15.98 -22.44
C GLY A 21 10.31 16.82 -21.45
N GLY A 22 9.28 16.24 -20.84
CA GLY A 22 8.49 16.84 -19.77
C GLY A 22 9.11 16.61 -18.38
N LEU A 23 8.51 17.20 -17.35
CA LEU A 23 9.01 17.11 -15.97
C LEU A 23 7.89 17.29 -14.94
N VAL A 24 8.07 16.71 -13.75
CA VAL A 24 7.18 16.91 -12.60
C VAL A 24 7.78 17.97 -11.69
N ASP A 25 7.19 19.16 -11.71
CA ASP A 25 7.80 20.39 -11.18
C ASP A 25 7.59 20.54 -9.67
N ARG A 26 6.36 20.42 -9.19
CA ARG A 26 6.08 20.61 -7.76
C ARG A 26 4.78 19.98 -7.31
N VAL A 27 4.72 19.64 -6.03
CA VAL A 27 3.51 19.32 -5.29
C VAL A 27 3.24 20.41 -4.26
N THR A 28 2.00 20.87 -4.22
CA THR A 28 1.50 21.79 -3.20
C THR A 28 0.50 21.06 -2.31
N LEU A 29 0.67 21.15 -1.00
CA LEU A 29 -0.15 20.48 0.01
C LEU A 29 -1.06 21.50 0.68
N TYR A 30 -2.36 21.20 0.76
CA TYR A 30 -3.37 22.01 1.43
C TYR A 30 -4.03 21.22 2.55
N SER A 31 -4.39 21.91 3.64
CA SER A 31 -5.13 21.32 4.75
C SER A 31 -6.66 21.28 4.54
N THR A 32 -7.13 21.72 3.37
CA THR A 32 -8.55 21.77 3.02
C THR A 32 -8.83 21.13 1.65
N PRO A 33 -9.99 20.48 1.47
CA PRO A 33 -10.35 19.84 0.20
C PRO A 33 -10.49 20.82 -0.96
N GLU A 34 -10.83 22.08 -0.69
CA GLU A 34 -10.94 23.14 -1.68
C GLU A 34 -9.58 23.56 -2.26
N ARG A 35 -8.46 23.11 -1.65
CA ARG A 35 -7.09 23.46 -2.05
C ARG A 35 -6.89 24.98 -2.13
N SER A 36 -7.42 25.68 -1.14
CA SER A 36 -7.45 27.12 -1.08
C SER A 36 -6.74 27.64 0.18
N GLY A 37 -6.36 28.92 0.15
CA GLY A 37 -5.64 29.56 1.25
C GLY A 37 -4.13 29.30 1.20
N ILE A 38 -3.49 29.45 2.37
CA ILE A 38 -2.04 29.29 2.51
C ILE A 38 -1.72 27.78 2.45
N PRO A 39 -0.85 27.34 1.52
CA PRO A 39 -0.46 25.94 1.45
C PRO A 39 0.33 25.54 2.69
N ALA A 40 0.12 24.33 3.18
CA ALA A 40 0.89 23.76 4.28
C ALA A 40 2.35 23.51 3.88
N ALA A 41 2.58 23.12 2.62
CA ALA A 41 3.90 23.01 2.04
C ALA A 41 3.85 23.10 0.51
N THR A 42 4.95 23.50 -0.10
CA THR A 42 5.20 23.37 -1.55
C THR A 42 6.58 22.76 -1.72
N VAL A 43 6.67 21.68 -2.50
CA VAL A 43 7.88 20.86 -2.65
C VAL A 43 8.14 20.61 -4.13
N GLY A 44 9.38 20.73 -4.55
CA GLY A 44 9.80 20.44 -5.92
C GLY A 44 11.28 20.79 -6.16
N PRO A 45 11.91 20.29 -7.23
CA PRO A 45 11.36 19.34 -8.21
C PRO A 45 11.26 17.90 -7.69
N ALA A 46 10.39 17.09 -8.31
CA ALA A 46 10.36 15.65 -8.03
C ALA A 46 11.55 14.94 -8.68
N VAL A 47 12.02 13.87 -8.06
CA VAL A 47 13.03 12.97 -8.64
C VAL A 47 12.31 11.79 -9.27
N ARG A 48 12.61 11.47 -10.55
CA ARG A 48 12.08 10.27 -11.19
C ARG A 48 12.77 9.05 -10.58
N ALA A 49 11.99 8.18 -9.94
CA ALA A 49 12.48 6.94 -9.34
C ALA A 49 12.43 5.77 -10.34
N ALA A 50 11.39 5.74 -11.17
CA ALA A 50 11.16 4.76 -12.22
C ALA A 50 10.25 5.38 -13.31
N PRO A 51 10.07 4.73 -14.46
CA PRO A 51 9.11 5.17 -15.46
C PRO A 51 7.72 5.46 -14.88
N GLY A 52 7.22 6.68 -15.10
CA GLY A 52 5.94 7.16 -14.59
C GLY A 52 5.82 7.29 -13.06
N ARG A 53 6.92 7.18 -12.30
CA ARG A 53 6.96 7.30 -10.83
C ARG A 53 7.94 8.37 -10.38
N TYR A 54 7.41 9.36 -9.67
CA TYR A 54 8.12 10.55 -9.24
C TYR A 54 8.05 10.70 -7.73
N VAL A 55 9.17 11.00 -7.09
CA VAL A 55 9.27 11.08 -5.63
C VAL A 55 9.49 12.52 -5.21
N PHE A 56 8.66 12.98 -4.27
CA PHE A 56 8.82 14.24 -3.56
C PHE A 56 9.31 13.98 -2.13
N THR A 57 10.30 14.74 -1.68
CA THR A 57 10.72 14.74 -0.27
C THR A 57 9.91 15.77 0.50
N LEU A 58 8.94 15.31 1.28
CA LEU A 58 8.06 16.19 2.05
C LEU A 58 8.76 16.70 3.32
N PRO A 59 8.54 17.98 3.69
CA PRO A 59 8.98 18.51 4.97
C PRO A 59 8.24 17.81 6.12
N ASP A 60 8.72 18.04 7.34
CA ASP A 60 8.01 17.57 8.52
C ASP A 60 6.71 18.37 8.69
N LEU A 61 5.58 17.67 8.63
CA LEU A 61 4.24 18.25 8.73
C LEU A 61 3.46 17.50 9.80
N PRO A 62 2.51 18.16 10.49
CA PRO A 62 1.64 17.48 11.42
C PRO A 62 0.87 16.32 10.76
N ASP A 63 0.68 15.25 11.51
CA ASP A 63 -0.11 14.10 11.07
C ASP A 63 -1.52 14.51 10.61
N GLY A 64 -1.94 13.96 9.47
CA GLY A 64 -3.26 14.22 8.89
C GLY A 64 -3.30 14.14 7.37
N ARG A 65 -4.51 14.35 6.84
CA ARG A 65 -4.76 14.39 5.41
C ARG A 65 -4.45 15.77 4.83
N TYR A 66 -3.74 15.76 3.71
CA TYR A 66 -3.45 16.92 2.89
C TYR A 66 -3.91 16.70 1.45
N TRP A 67 -4.62 17.67 0.91
CA TRP A 67 -5.06 17.65 -0.49
C TRP A 67 -3.95 18.20 -1.38
N THR A 68 -3.62 17.47 -2.43
CA THR A 68 -2.47 17.82 -3.27
C THR A 68 -2.91 18.57 -4.52
N THR A 69 -2.02 19.44 -4.99
CA THR A 69 -2.02 20.00 -6.35
C THR A 69 -0.65 19.75 -6.94
N VAL A 70 -0.55 18.90 -7.95
CA VAL A 70 0.71 18.58 -8.61
C VAL A 70 0.78 19.30 -9.94
N THR A 71 1.84 20.09 -10.13
CA THR A 71 2.13 20.77 -11.40
C THR A 71 3.19 19.97 -12.14
N PHE A 72 2.93 19.62 -13.39
CA PHE A 72 3.88 18.93 -14.25
C PHE A 72 3.74 19.39 -15.70
N THR A 73 4.82 19.31 -16.46
CA THR A 73 4.85 19.60 -17.90
C THR A 73 4.79 18.27 -18.65
N PRO A 74 3.74 17.98 -19.45
CA PRO A 74 3.59 16.69 -20.12
C PRO A 74 4.70 16.41 -21.13
N SER A 75 5.03 17.39 -21.98
CA SER A 75 6.07 17.24 -23.00
C SER A 75 6.73 18.58 -23.28
N GLN A 76 7.91 18.54 -23.92
CA GLN A 76 8.65 19.73 -24.27
C GLN A 76 7.78 20.69 -25.12
N GLY A 77 7.66 21.94 -24.68
CA GLY A 77 6.85 22.96 -25.37
C GLY A 77 5.35 22.92 -25.07
N THR A 78 4.86 21.96 -24.29
CA THR A 78 3.46 21.92 -23.83
C THR A 78 3.29 22.74 -22.55
N PRO A 79 2.18 23.47 -22.36
CA PRO A 79 1.90 24.18 -21.12
C PRO A 79 1.84 23.23 -19.90
N PRO A 80 2.22 23.70 -18.70
CA PRO A 80 2.09 22.92 -17.48
C PRO A 80 0.63 22.51 -17.22
N ALA A 81 0.44 21.23 -16.90
CA ALA A 81 -0.80 20.66 -16.43
C ALA A 81 -0.85 20.66 -14.89
N THR A 82 -2.06 20.64 -14.35
CA THR A 82 -2.30 20.57 -12.91
C THR A 82 -3.20 19.39 -12.58
N ASP A 83 -2.70 18.49 -11.75
CA ASP A 83 -3.47 17.38 -11.19
C ASP A 83 -3.94 17.72 -9.77
N ARG A 84 -5.22 17.45 -9.50
CA ARG A 84 -5.90 17.67 -8.22
C ARG A 84 -6.60 16.41 -7.73
N THR A 85 -6.32 15.24 -8.30
CA THR A 85 -7.03 14.00 -7.96
C THR A 85 -6.50 13.35 -6.69
N ALA A 86 -5.26 13.66 -6.30
CA ALA A 86 -4.60 13.01 -5.18
C ALA A 86 -4.76 13.76 -3.84
N TYR A 87 -4.58 12.98 -2.78
CA TYR A 87 -4.36 13.44 -1.41
C TYR A 87 -3.23 12.61 -0.81
N VAL A 88 -2.71 13.08 0.33
CA VAL A 88 -1.64 12.44 1.09
C VAL A 88 -2.06 12.38 2.55
N ASP A 89 -2.03 11.17 3.12
CA ASP A 89 -2.25 10.97 4.55
C ASP A 89 -0.89 10.76 5.23
N LEU A 90 -0.56 11.64 6.18
CA LEU A 90 0.67 11.58 6.96
C LEU A 90 0.42 10.88 8.32
N PRO A 91 1.36 10.06 8.81
CA PRO A 91 2.69 9.78 8.23
C PRO A 91 2.69 8.68 7.15
N LEU A 92 3.53 8.85 6.11
CA LEU A 92 3.65 7.92 4.98
C LEU A 92 4.33 6.59 5.36
N ASP A 93 5.36 6.62 6.21
CA ASP A 93 6.19 5.46 6.54
C ASP A 93 5.72 4.71 7.79
N SER A 94 4.40 4.60 7.97
CA SER A 94 3.81 4.00 9.18
C SER A 94 3.85 2.46 9.18
N GLY A 95 4.15 1.83 8.04
CA GLY A 95 4.04 0.38 7.85
C GLY A 95 2.60 -0.13 7.86
N LEU A 96 1.62 0.77 7.75
CA LEU A 96 0.20 0.44 7.67
C LEU A 96 -0.25 0.44 6.22
N VAL A 97 -1.07 -0.56 5.86
CA VAL A 97 -1.66 -0.64 4.52
C VAL A 97 -2.79 0.36 4.28
N ALA A 98 -3.35 0.94 5.34
CA ALA A 98 -4.41 1.94 5.27
C ALA A 98 -4.14 3.07 6.30
N SER A 99 -4.53 4.30 5.97
CA SER A 99 -4.41 5.43 6.89
C SER A 99 -5.59 5.49 7.88
N PRO A 100 -5.38 6.01 9.10
CA PRO A 100 -6.48 6.35 10.01
C PRO A 100 -7.55 7.23 9.36
N GLU A 101 -7.13 8.17 8.51
CA GLU A 101 -8.00 9.08 7.76
C GLU A 101 -8.90 8.34 6.75
N SER A 102 -8.40 7.29 6.09
CA SER A 102 -9.23 6.46 5.20
C SER A 102 -10.29 5.67 5.98
N VAL A 103 -9.95 5.18 7.18
CA VAL A 103 -10.94 4.54 8.07
C VAL A 103 -11.94 5.57 8.60
N ALA A 104 -11.50 6.80 8.84
CA ALA A 104 -12.37 7.89 9.25
C ALA A 104 -13.42 8.25 8.19
N ASP A 105 -13.03 8.28 6.91
CA ASP A 105 -13.97 8.46 5.80
C ASP A 105 -15.06 7.39 5.79
N GLU A 106 -14.64 6.12 5.93
CA GLU A 106 -15.56 4.97 6.00
C GLU A 106 -16.51 5.09 7.20
N LEU A 107 -16.03 5.62 8.33
CA LEU A 107 -16.83 5.87 9.52
C LEU A 107 -17.66 7.16 9.46
N GLY A 108 -17.48 8.02 8.44
CA GLY A 108 -18.12 9.33 8.34
C GLY A 108 -17.65 10.33 9.40
N LEU A 109 -16.43 10.17 9.92
CA LEU A 109 -15.86 11.08 10.93
C LEU A 109 -15.31 12.35 10.27
N PRO A 110 -15.55 13.54 10.85
CA PRO A 110 -14.98 14.77 10.32
C PRO A 110 -13.46 14.80 10.49
N LEU A 111 -12.76 15.32 9.48
CA LEU A 111 -11.34 15.63 9.54
C LEU A 111 -11.15 17.10 9.96
N PRO A 112 -10.07 17.45 10.71
CA PRO A 112 -8.99 16.57 11.15
C PRO A 112 -9.36 15.70 12.37
N LEU A 113 -8.76 14.51 12.44
CA LEU A 113 -8.91 13.63 13.60
C LEU A 113 -8.22 14.20 14.84
N THR A 114 -8.83 13.99 16.00
CA THR A 114 -8.12 14.17 17.27
C THR A 114 -7.03 13.09 17.45
N ALA A 115 -6.00 13.38 18.25
CA ALA A 115 -4.92 12.43 18.51
C ALA A 115 -5.41 11.08 19.09
N ALA A 116 -6.44 11.13 19.94
CA ALA A 116 -7.05 9.94 20.53
C ALA A 116 -7.79 9.09 19.47
N GLN A 117 -8.58 9.74 18.61
CA GLN A 117 -9.28 9.06 17.50
C GLN A 117 -8.28 8.44 16.53
N ARG A 118 -7.25 9.19 16.13
CA ARG A 118 -6.19 8.69 15.24
C ARG A 118 -5.50 7.48 15.84
N THR A 119 -5.14 7.52 17.12
CA THR A 119 -4.50 6.39 17.81
C THR A 119 -5.41 5.15 17.84
N ALA A 120 -6.71 5.34 18.11
CA ALA A 120 -7.68 4.24 18.11
C ALA A 120 -7.81 3.60 16.73
N LEU A 121 -7.99 4.42 15.67
CA LEU A 121 -8.09 3.95 14.29
C LEU A 121 -6.79 3.28 13.81
N GLN A 122 -5.64 3.84 14.17
CA GLN A 122 -4.34 3.23 13.88
C GLN A 122 -4.23 1.82 14.48
N ASN A 123 -4.70 1.63 15.72
CA ASN A 123 -4.71 0.33 16.38
C ASN A 123 -5.71 -0.65 15.72
N ALA A 124 -6.86 -0.15 15.25
CA ALA A 124 -7.81 -0.96 14.49
C ALA A 124 -7.20 -1.45 13.16
N VAL A 125 -6.52 -0.56 12.41
CA VAL A 125 -5.79 -0.91 11.19
C VAL A 125 -4.72 -1.96 11.46
N ARG A 126 -3.89 -1.80 12.52
CA ARG A 126 -2.86 -2.78 12.89
C ARG A 126 -3.43 -4.17 13.14
N LYS A 127 -4.58 -4.27 13.83
CA LYS A 127 -5.25 -5.55 14.09
C LYS A 127 -5.74 -6.19 12.79
N ALA A 128 -6.46 -5.42 11.97
CA ALA A 128 -6.95 -5.89 10.67
C ALA A 128 -5.82 -6.36 9.76
N GLN A 129 -4.71 -5.62 9.70
CA GLN A 129 -3.49 -6.00 8.97
C GLN A 129 -2.84 -7.28 9.52
N ALA A 130 -2.85 -7.48 10.85
CA ALA A 130 -2.34 -8.70 11.47
C ALA A 130 -3.18 -9.93 11.07
N ASP A 131 -4.50 -9.78 10.99
CA ASP A 131 -5.41 -10.85 10.56
C ASP A 131 -5.15 -11.23 9.09
N VAL A 132 -4.98 -10.23 8.21
CA VAL A 132 -4.60 -10.48 6.81
C VAL A 132 -3.23 -11.13 6.70
N THR A 133 -2.24 -10.67 7.46
CA THR A 133 -0.90 -11.26 7.52
C THR A 133 -0.96 -12.73 7.93
N SER A 134 -1.77 -13.04 8.95
CA SER A 134 -2.00 -14.42 9.42
C SER A 134 -2.67 -15.27 8.34
N TYR A 135 -3.71 -14.75 7.70
CA TYR A 135 -4.45 -15.46 6.65
C TYR A 135 -3.62 -15.73 5.39
N LEU A 136 -2.78 -14.77 4.98
CA LEU A 136 -1.93 -14.90 3.80
C LEU A 136 -0.65 -15.70 4.07
N GLY A 137 -0.27 -15.85 5.34
CA GLY A 137 0.97 -16.52 5.75
C GLY A 137 2.22 -15.75 5.31
N ARG A 138 2.12 -14.43 5.17
CA ARG A 138 3.22 -13.57 4.69
C ARG A 138 3.05 -12.11 5.16
N PRO A 139 4.15 -11.36 5.35
CA PRO A 139 4.08 -9.93 5.66
C PRO A 139 3.44 -9.10 4.54
N LEU A 140 2.74 -8.01 4.91
CA LEU A 140 2.17 -7.01 3.99
C LEU A 140 3.08 -5.79 3.75
N VAL A 141 4.22 -5.73 4.45
CA VAL A 141 5.23 -4.69 4.26
C VAL A 141 6.42 -5.37 3.58
N PRO A 142 6.82 -4.93 2.38
CA PRO A 142 7.93 -5.51 1.67
C PRO A 142 9.24 -5.14 2.38
N ARG A 143 10.23 -6.02 2.25
CA ARG A 143 11.58 -5.79 2.77
C ARG A 143 12.42 -5.07 1.72
N ALA A 144 12.98 -3.92 2.10
CA ALA A 144 13.99 -3.24 1.29
C ALA A 144 15.32 -4.00 1.32
N THR A 145 15.90 -4.25 0.14
CA THR A 145 17.21 -4.90 -0.02
C THR A 145 17.98 -4.19 -1.12
N THR A 146 19.25 -3.86 -0.88
CA THR A 146 20.13 -3.25 -1.88
C THR A 146 21.17 -4.24 -2.35
N LEU A 147 21.28 -4.43 -3.67
CA LEU A 147 22.44 -5.05 -4.29
C LEU A 147 23.39 -3.96 -4.77
N ARG A 148 24.69 -4.14 -4.54
CA ARG A 148 25.72 -3.14 -4.89
C ARG A 148 26.62 -3.63 -6.00
N ALA A 149 27.00 -2.72 -6.88
CA ALA A 149 27.91 -2.98 -8.00
C ALA A 149 27.56 -4.25 -8.79
N VAL A 150 26.27 -4.41 -9.14
CA VAL A 150 25.78 -5.55 -9.92
C VAL A 150 25.64 -5.18 -11.39
N THR A 151 25.95 -6.14 -12.27
CA THR A 151 25.70 -6.03 -13.70
C THR A 151 24.35 -6.67 -14.03
N PRO A 152 23.49 -6.01 -14.81
CA PRO A 152 22.26 -6.63 -15.26
C PRO A 152 22.58 -7.79 -16.21
N ARG A 153 21.77 -8.85 -16.17
CA ARG A 153 21.88 -10.01 -17.07
C ARG A 153 21.55 -9.61 -18.52
N TRP A 154 20.63 -8.66 -18.68
CA TRP A 154 20.18 -8.11 -19.96
C TRP A 154 19.98 -6.59 -19.80
N THR A 155 20.29 -5.79 -20.82
CA THR A 155 20.31 -4.32 -20.72
C THR A 155 18.97 -3.63 -20.94
N ASP A 156 18.00 -4.34 -21.49
CA ASP A 156 16.83 -3.69 -22.14
C ASP A 156 15.63 -3.51 -21.19
N ALA A 157 15.70 -4.05 -19.96
CA ALA A 157 14.63 -4.00 -18.97
C ALA A 157 15.20 -3.91 -17.54
N LEU A 158 15.82 -2.79 -17.19
CA LEU A 158 16.44 -2.57 -15.86
C LEU A 158 15.40 -2.56 -14.72
N GLU A 159 14.13 -2.30 -15.04
CA GLU A 159 12.99 -2.38 -14.14
C GLU A 159 12.51 -3.81 -13.87
N ASP A 160 12.87 -4.78 -14.72
CA ASP A 160 12.52 -6.18 -14.51
C ASP A 160 13.43 -6.78 -13.43
N PRO A 161 12.90 -7.27 -12.30
CA PRO A 161 13.67 -7.98 -11.29
C PRO A 161 14.51 -9.14 -11.87
N ALA A 162 14.05 -9.80 -12.94
CA ALA A 162 14.75 -10.91 -13.58
C ALA A 162 16.06 -10.49 -14.27
N SER A 163 16.20 -9.20 -14.58
CA SER A 163 17.45 -8.61 -15.10
C SER A 163 18.56 -8.61 -14.06
N TRP A 164 18.28 -8.86 -12.78
CA TRP A 164 19.25 -8.75 -11.70
C TRP A 164 19.59 -10.09 -11.05
N PRO A 165 20.81 -10.26 -10.52
CA PRO A 165 21.24 -11.51 -9.89
C PRO A 165 20.69 -11.65 -8.45
N LEU A 166 19.37 -11.72 -8.30
CA LEU A 166 18.70 -11.88 -7.01
C LEU A 166 18.88 -13.30 -6.44
N PRO A 167 19.17 -13.44 -5.12
CA PRO A 167 19.42 -14.74 -4.50
C PRO A 167 18.16 -15.58 -4.22
N ASP A 168 16.98 -14.97 -4.14
CA ASP A 168 15.72 -15.65 -3.83
C ASP A 168 14.53 -15.01 -4.60
N PRO A 169 14.15 -15.55 -5.78
CA PRO A 169 13.04 -15.05 -6.58
C PRO A 169 11.68 -15.64 -6.18
N ASP A 170 11.60 -16.46 -5.11
CA ASP A 170 10.34 -17.14 -4.73
C ASP A 170 9.32 -16.20 -4.05
N ASP A 171 9.53 -14.89 -4.18
CA ASP A 171 8.59 -13.87 -3.73
C ASP A 171 8.42 -12.73 -4.75
N ILE A 172 7.33 -11.98 -4.61
CA ILE A 172 7.05 -10.77 -5.39
C ILE A 172 8.21 -9.81 -5.18
N THR A 173 8.87 -9.44 -6.25
CA THR A 173 10.00 -8.52 -6.20
C THR A 173 9.74 -7.35 -7.13
N GLU A 174 10.12 -6.18 -6.68
CA GLU A 174 10.02 -4.94 -7.44
C GLU A 174 11.35 -4.19 -7.36
N VAL A 175 11.81 -3.67 -8.50
CA VAL A 175 12.96 -2.75 -8.55
C VAL A 175 12.46 -1.37 -8.14
N ALA A 176 12.90 -0.89 -6.98
CA ALA A 176 12.49 0.41 -6.45
C ALA A 176 13.30 1.57 -7.06
N ALA A 177 14.61 1.35 -7.24
CA ALA A 177 15.51 2.31 -7.87
C ALA A 177 16.77 1.60 -8.35
N TYR A 178 17.42 2.14 -9.38
CA TYR A 178 18.76 1.73 -9.80
C TYR A 178 19.62 2.97 -10.07
N ARG A 179 20.90 2.89 -9.71
CA ARG A 179 21.88 3.99 -9.82
C ARG A 179 23.11 3.49 -10.56
N PRO A 180 23.46 4.05 -11.74
CA PRO A 180 24.66 3.65 -12.47
C PRO A 180 25.93 4.13 -11.77
N LEU A 181 26.96 3.29 -11.76
CA LEU A 181 28.28 3.62 -11.18
C LEU A 181 29.32 4.07 -12.23
N GLY A 182 28.98 4.02 -13.52
CA GLY A 182 29.80 4.51 -14.63
C GLY A 182 30.73 3.48 -15.27
N ASP A 183 30.85 2.28 -14.68
CA ASP A 183 31.62 1.14 -15.19
C ASP A 183 30.74 0.04 -15.81
N GLY A 184 29.44 0.35 -16.02
CA GLY A 184 28.43 -0.62 -16.47
C GLY A 184 27.81 -1.43 -15.32
N THR A 185 28.19 -1.16 -14.07
CA THR A 185 27.52 -1.70 -12.88
C THR A 185 26.54 -0.70 -12.26
N TYR A 186 25.62 -1.24 -11.44
CA TYR A 186 24.55 -0.50 -10.81
C TYR A 186 24.43 -0.85 -9.33
N ASP A 187 24.07 0.14 -8.52
CA ASP A 187 23.47 -0.07 -7.21
C ASP A 187 21.95 -0.13 -7.37
N VAL A 188 21.33 -1.24 -6.96
CA VAL A 188 19.91 -1.50 -7.20
C VAL A 188 19.19 -1.76 -5.88
N ASP A 189 18.15 -0.98 -5.62
CA ASP A 189 17.27 -1.11 -4.48
C ASP A 189 16.03 -1.92 -4.89
N PHE A 190 15.75 -2.98 -4.14
CA PHE A 190 14.61 -3.87 -4.33
C PHE A 190 13.64 -3.78 -3.16
N LEU A 191 12.35 -3.94 -3.47
CA LEU A 191 11.32 -4.29 -2.51
C LEU A 191 10.94 -5.76 -2.73
N ILE A 192 11.22 -6.60 -1.73
CA ILE A 192 10.93 -8.04 -1.78
C ILE A 192 9.77 -8.33 -0.83
N GLY A 193 8.69 -8.85 -1.36
CA GLY A 193 7.45 -9.18 -0.66
C GLY A 193 6.22 -8.47 -1.22
N LEU A 194 5.06 -8.81 -0.68
CA LEU A 194 3.77 -8.22 -1.04
C LEU A 194 3.68 -6.83 -0.43
N ASN A 195 3.48 -5.83 -1.28
CA ASN A 195 3.18 -4.48 -0.83
C ASN A 195 1.67 -4.30 -0.65
N GLY A 196 1.18 -4.62 0.55
CA GLY A 196 -0.26 -4.57 0.82
C GLY A 196 -0.88 -3.17 0.68
N ALA A 197 -0.08 -2.11 0.73
CA ALA A 197 -0.55 -0.73 0.54
C ALA A 197 -0.83 -0.38 -0.93
N THR A 198 -0.29 -1.14 -1.89
CA THR A 198 -0.57 -0.98 -3.33
C THR A 198 -1.62 -1.95 -3.85
N GLU A 199 -2.00 -2.94 -3.04
CA GLU A 199 -2.99 -3.95 -3.39
C GLU A 199 -4.38 -3.49 -2.96
N GLU A 200 -5.13 -2.93 -3.92
CA GLU A 200 -6.50 -2.42 -3.71
C GLU A 200 -7.40 -3.39 -2.91
N PRO A 201 -7.42 -4.72 -3.17
CA PRO A 201 -8.23 -5.64 -2.37
C PRO A 201 -7.84 -5.68 -0.89
N ILE A 202 -6.54 -5.57 -0.58
CA ILE A 202 -6.02 -5.59 0.79
C ILE A 202 -6.36 -4.27 1.49
N VAL A 203 -6.09 -3.13 0.85
CA VAL A 203 -6.40 -1.80 1.38
C VAL A 203 -7.89 -1.71 1.70
N ARG A 204 -8.74 -2.14 0.76
CA ARG A 204 -10.20 -2.15 0.94
C ARG A 204 -10.64 -3.07 2.08
N TYR A 205 -10.11 -4.29 2.15
CA TYR A 205 -10.44 -5.22 3.25
C TYR A 205 -10.02 -4.64 4.61
N VAL A 206 -8.80 -4.16 4.74
CA VAL A 206 -8.27 -3.64 6.01
C VAL A 206 -9.03 -2.39 6.46
N THR A 207 -9.33 -1.48 5.54
CA THR A 207 -10.11 -0.27 5.84
C THR A 207 -11.51 -0.62 6.34
N ALA A 208 -12.23 -1.48 5.61
CA ALA A 208 -13.57 -1.91 5.98
C ALA A 208 -13.59 -2.71 7.31
N HIS A 209 -12.63 -3.62 7.49
CA HIS A 209 -12.54 -4.43 8.71
C HIS A 209 -12.18 -3.60 9.94
N ALA A 210 -11.28 -2.62 9.79
CA ALA A 210 -10.93 -1.68 10.86
C ALA A 210 -12.13 -0.78 11.21
N ALA A 211 -12.86 -0.27 10.22
CA ALA A 211 -14.07 0.52 10.45
C ALA A 211 -15.14 -0.30 11.19
N GLU A 212 -15.44 -1.51 10.73
CA GLU A 212 -16.40 -2.39 11.39
C GLU A 212 -15.98 -2.79 12.80
N SER A 213 -14.69 -3.03 13.02
CA SER A 213 -14.16 -3.29 14.36
C SER A 213 -14.46 -2.14 15.32
N GLU A 214 -14.32 -0.89 14.86
CA GLU A 214 -14.63 0.28 15.69
C GLU A 214 -16.15 0.55 15.81
N ARG A 215 -16.96 0.29 14.77
CA ARG A 215 -18.43 0.34 14.85
C ARG A 215 -18.99 -0.63 15.90
N GLN A 216 -18.36 -1.81 16.04
CA GLN A 216 -18.82 -2.87 16.94
C GLN A 216 -18.21 -2.80 18.34
N ARG A 217 -17.14 -2.01 18.53
CA ARG A 217 -16.42 -1.88 19.78
C ARG A 217 -17.22 -1.05 20.79
N PRO A 218 -17.44 -1.54 22.03
CA PRO A 218 -17.99 -0.71 23.10
C PRO A 218 -17.09 0.49 23.38
N GLY A 219 -17.64 1.70 23.28
CA GLY A 219 -16.86 2.94 23.40
C GLY A 219 -15.88 3.18 22.23
N GLY A 220 -16.15 2.60 21.06
CA GLY A 220 -15.42 2.87 19.83
C GLY A 220 -15.52 4.33 19.40
N VAL A 221 -14.75 4.70 18.38
CA VAL A 221 -14.65 6.11 17.94
C VAL A 221 -16.00 6.69 17.48
N VAL A 222 -16.87 5.83 16.94
CA VAL A 222 -18.26 6.17 16.62
C VAL A 222 -19.11 5.71 17.80
N ALA A 223 -19.13 6.50 18.88
CA ALA A 223 -19.81 6.14 20.13
C ALA A 223 -21.34 6.30 20.09
N ASP A 224 -21.96 6.27 18.90
CA ASP A 224 -23.39 5.98 18.79
C ASP A 224 -23.53 4.46 18.79
N GLY A 225 -24.11 3.92 19.86
CA GLY A 225 -24.16 2.48 20.14
C GLY A 225 -24.58 1.61 18.95
N ARG A 226 -24.29 0.29 19.03
CA ARG A 226 -24.67 -0.71 18.02
C ARG A 226 -26.07 -0.40 17.47
N ARG A 227 -26.20 -0.35 16.14
CA ARG A 227 -27.48 -0.10 15.47
C ARG A 227 -28.48 -1.20 15.80
N VAL A 228 -29.33 -0.91 16.77
CA VAL A 228 -30.45 -1.76 17.14
C VAL A 228 -31.55 -1.51 16.12
N SER A 229 -31.87 -2.51 15.30
CA SER A 229 -32.94 -2.43 14.30
C SER A 229 -34.32 -2.62 14.93
N SER A 230 -34.42 -3.33 16.06
CA SER A 230 -35.64 -3.43 16.86
C SER A 230 -35.36 -3.84 18.31
N VAL A 231 -36.11 -3.27 19.25
CA VAL A 231 -36.17 -3.68 20.67
C VAL A 231 -37.57 -4.19 20.96
N SER A 232 -37.72 -5.45 21.39
CA SER A 232 -38.99 -6.00 21.86
C SER A 232 -39.00 -6.09 23.38
N ALA A 233 -40.04 -5.59 24.05
CA ALA A 233 -40.27 -5.77 25.48
C ALA A 233 -41.52 -6.64 25.76
N GLU A 234 -41.41 -7.63 26.67
CA GLU A 234 -42.37 -8.70 27.07
C GLU A 234 -42.39 -10.01 26.24
N GLY A 235 -41.46 -10.17 25.32
CA GLY A 235 -41.20 -11.37 24.50
C GLY A 235 -39.86 -11.21 23.77
N GLN A 236 -38.84 -10.86 24.55
CA GLN A 236 -37.86 -9.82 24.20
C GLN A 236 -36.71 -10.29 23.30
N SER A 237 -36.74 -9.91 22.03
CA SER A 237 -35.59 -9.93 21.12
C SER A 237 -35.08 -8.52 20.82
N ILE A 238 -33.76 -8.38 20.79
CA ILE A 238 -33.08 -7.23 20.19
C ILE A 238 -32.54 -7.72 18.85
N SER A 239 -33.07 -7.20 17.75
CA SER A 239 -32.50 -7.46 16.43
C SER A 239 -31.59 -6.30 16.08
N TYR A 240 -30.46 -6.63 15.48
CA TYR A 240 -29.47 -5.69 14.99
C TYR A 240 -29.57 -5.62 13.47
N GLU A 241 -29.25 -4.46 12.90
CA GLU A 241 -29.17 -4.31 11.46
C GLU A 241 -28.11 -5.29 10.92
N THR A 242 -28.54 -6.27 10.11
CA THR A 242 -27.63 -7.24 9.51
C THR A 242 -26.99 -6.62 8.27
N SER A 243 -25.66 -6.60 8.24
CA SER A 243 -24.91 -6.28 7.03
C SER A 243 -25.34 -7.21 5.88
N PRO A 244 -25.37 -6.71 4.62
CA PRO A 244 -25.68 -7.54 3.46
C PRO A 244 -24.81 -8.81 3.44
N ALA A 245 -25.41 -9.93 3.04
CA ALA A 245 -24.71 -11.21 2.98
C ALA A 245 -23.53 -11.14 2.00
N ALA A 246 -22.48 -11.91 2.25
CA ALA A 246 -21.30 -11.94 1.37
C ALA A 246 -21.71 -12.17 -0.09
N GLY A 247 -21.27 -11.30 -0.98
CA GLY A 247 -21.58 -11.35 -2.42
C GLY A 247 -22.81 -10.55 -2.85
N GLN A 248 -23.53 -9.91 -1.91
CA GLN A 248 -24.55 -8.92 -2.24
C GLN A 248 -23.94 -7.53 -2.48
N PRO A 249 -24.56 -6.68 -3.32
CA PRO A 249 -24.17 -5.28 -3.43
C PRO A 249 -24.15 -4.62 -2.05
N GLY A 250 -23.04 -3.96 -1.71
CA GLY A 250 -22.84 -3.34 -0.40
C GLY A 250 -22.35 -4.29 0.71
N SER A 251 -22.10 -5.57 0.43
CA SER A 251 -21.50 -6.47 1.41
C SER A 251 -20.04 -6.09 1.70
N LEU A 252 -19.62 -6.28 2.95
CA LEU A 252 -18.22 -6.10 3.35
C LEU A 252 -17.30 -7.09 2.60
N PRO A 253 -16.06 -6.69 2.27
CA PRO A 253 -15.08 -7.62 1.71
C PRO A 253 -14.84 -8.80 2.67
N ALA A 254 -14.92 -10.03 2.15
CA ALA A 254 -14.59 -11.23 2.91
C ALA A 254 -13.10 -11.54 2.79
N ILE A 255 -12.49 -12.08 3.85
CA ILE A 255 -11.05 -12.39 3.87
C ILE A 255 -10.66 -13.40 2.79
N ASP A 256 -11.59 -14.28 2.38
CA ASP A 256 -11.37 -15.28 1.32
C ASP A 256 -11.20 -14.69 -0.07
N THR A 257 -11.62 -13.44 -0.28
CA THR A 257 -11.34 -12.71 -1.54
C THR A 257 -9.85 -12.44 -1.73
N LEU A 258 -9.05 -12.54 -0.67
CA LEU A 258 -7.59 -12.36 -0.70
C LEU A 258 -6.82 -13.67 -0.97
N SER A 259 -7.52 -14.80 -1.14
CA SER A 259 -6.90 -16.12 -1.29
C SER A 259 -5.88 -16.22 -2.43
N GLY A 260 -6.06 -15.46 -3.51
CA GLY A 260 -5.12 -15.40 -4.64
C GLY A 260 -3.76 -14.78 -4.30
N LEU A 261 -3.65 -14.03 -3.20
CA LEU A 261 -2.41 -13.38 -2.75
C LEU A 261 -1.64 -14.22 -1.73
N ARG A 262 -2.15 -15.41 -1.39
CA ARG A 262 -1.47 -16.33 -0.48
C ARG A 262 -0.12 -16.73 -1.05
N ARG A 263 0.89 -16.82 -0.19
CA ARG A 263 2.18 -17.35 -0.61
C ARG A 263 1.97 -18.79 -1.11
N LEU A 264 2.29 -19.02 -2.38
CA LEU A 264 2.32 -20.37 -2.95
C LEU A 264 3.50 -21.10 -2.32
N VAL A 265 3.28 -21.71 -1.16
CA VAL A 265 4.28 -22.57 -0.55
C VAL A 265 4.35 -23.82 -1.42
N TYR A 266 5.43 -23.99 -2.16
CA TYR A 266 5.81 -25.30 -2.67
C TYR A 266 6.05 -26.18 -1.44
N ARG A 267 5.01 -26.93 -1.04
CA ARG A 267 5.17 -27.95 -0.01
C ARG A 267 5.78 -29.14 -0.74
N PRO A 268 7.08 -29.46 -0.55
CA PRO A 268 7.57 -30.73 -1.07
C PRO A 268 6.68 -31.79 -0.44
N LEU A 269 5.92 -32.50 -1.27
CA LEU A 269 5.25 -33.72 -0.83
C LEU A 269 6.37 -34.56 -0.23
N SER A 270 6.30 -34.82 1.07
CA SER A 270 7.16 -35.81 1.69
C SER A 270 6.98 -37.07 0.86
N GLY A 271 7.98 -37.39 0.03
CA GLY A 271 7.93 -38.58 -0.80
C GLY A 271 7.61 -39.76 0.11
N PRO A 272 6.81 -40.73 -0.35
CA PRO A 272 6.51 -41.90 0.46
C PRO A 272 7.84 -42.45 1.01
N PRO A 273 7.92 -42.84 2.29
CA PRO A 273 9.14 -43.40 2.86
C PRO A 273 9.60 -44.50 1.91
N ARG A 274 10.72 -44.27 1.22
CA ARG A 274 11.27 -45.28 0.32
C ARG A 274 11.67 -46.43 1.23
N ALA A 275 11.05 -47.60 1.04
CA ALA A 275 11.54 -48.82 1.66
C ALA A 275 13.05 -48.91 1.38
N PRO A 276 13.89 -49.23 2.39
CA PRO A 276 15.31 -49.46 2.16
C PRO A 276 15.44 -50.66 1.22
N TRP A 277 15.55 -50.39 -0.08
CA TRP A 277 15.89 -51.40 -1.05
C TRP A 277 17.33 -51.83 -0.80
N PRO A 278 17.65 -53.12 -0.84
CA PRO A 278 18.95 -53.67 -0.42
C PRO A 278 20.19 -53.17 -1.21
N TYR A 279 20.01 -52.25 -2.16
CA TYR A 279 21.09 -51.67 -2.97
C TYR A 279 21.16 -50.13 -2.93
N SER A 280 20.42 -49.43 -2.06
CA SER A 280 20.62 -47.99 -1.90
C SER A 280 21.92 -47.74 -1.12
N SER A 281 23.05 -47.71 -1.83
CA SER A 281 24.33 -47.31 -1.27
C SER A 281 24.29 -45.83 -0.89
N THR A 282 24.07 -45.55 0.39
CA THR A 282 24.47 -44.31 1.03
C THR A 282 25.99 -44.21 0.97
N ARG A 283 26.54 -43.66 -0.12
CA ARG A 283 27.89 -43.09 -0.07
C ARG A 283 27.82 -41.84 0.80
N GLY A 284 28.04 -42.03 2.11
CA GLY A 284 28.44 -40.93 2.98
C GLY A 284 29.73 -40.34 2.45
N ARG A 285 29.67 -39.11 1.92
CA ARG A 285 30.83 -38.24 1.87
C ARG A 285 30.94 -37.57 3.23
N ARG A 286 32.02 -37.91 3.93
CA ARG A 286 32.60 -37.09 5.01
C ARG A 286 32.99 -35.73 4.46
#